data_AF-A0A1Q3BNU7-F1
#
_entry.id   AF-A0A1Q3BNU7-F1
#
_cell.length_a   1.000
_cell.length_b   1.000
_cell.length_c   1.000
_cell.angle_alpha   90.00
_cell.angle_beta   90.00
_cell.angle_gamma   90.00
#
_symmetry.space_group_name_H-M   'P 1'
#
loop_
_entity.id
_entity.type
_entity.pdbx_description
1 polymer ?
#
loop_
_entity_poly.entity_id
_entity_poly.type
_entity_poly.pdbx_seq_one_letter_code
_entity_poly.pdbx_strand_id
1 'polypeptide(L)'
;DVLREILVGRNTAILGCSSLQIHYREILRSADPDYEPGSYASVVKFVLLDAPAVVLAARLEKRAAEGKHFMPVTLLQSQLDLLQIYDSERILKVDATLCPLSIVNTITS
;
A
#
# COMPACT_ATOMS: atom_id res chain seq x y z
N ASP A 1 2.06 13.26 16.12
CA ASP A 1 2.18 12.51 14.84
C ASP A 1 1.02 11.53 14.83
N VAL A 2 0.06 11.73 13.92
CA VAL A 2 -1.29 11.14 14.01
C VAL A 2 -1.24 9.62 14.02
N LEU A 3 -0.37 9.01 13.21
CA LEU A 3 -0.22 7.55 13.19
C LEU A 3 0.32 7.02 14.52
N ARG A 4 1.31 7.69 15.10
CA ARG A 4 1.87 7.32 16.40
C ARG A 4 0.83 7.45 17.52
N GLU A 5 0.03 8.51 17.51
CA GLU A 5 -1.05 8.71 18.50
C GLU A 5 -2.11 7.59 18.43
N ILE A 6 -2.51 7.19 17.22
CA ILE A 6 -3.43 6.07 17.00
C ILE A 6 -2.85 4.75 17.52
N LEU A 7 -1.58 4.47 17.19
CA LEU A 7 -0.92 3.22 17.58
C LEU A 7 -0.75 3.13 19.11
N VAL A 8 -0.33 4.21 19.76
CA VAL A 8 -0.22 4.29 21.23
C VAL A 8 -1.60 4.15 21.90
N GLY A 9 -2.65 4.67 21.27
CA GLY A 9 -4.04 4.50 21.72
C GLY A 9 -4.58 3.07 21.62
N ARG A 10 -3.83 2.13 21.02
CA ARG A 10 -4.27 0.76 20.68
C ARG A 10 -5.47 0.71 19.73
N ASN A 11 -5.62 1.73 18.89
CA ASN A 11 -6.63 1.76 17.85
C ASN A 11 -6.06 1.18 16.54
N THR A 12 -6.90 0.52 15.76
CA THR A 12 -6.56 0.09 14.39
C THR A 12 -6.89 1.19 13.39
N ALA A 13 -5.93 1.53 12.53
CA ALA A 13 -6.16 2.41 11.38
C ALA A 13 -5.72 1.73 10.09
N ILE A 14 -6.42 2.06 9.00
CA ILE A 14 -6.09 1.61 7.65
C ILE A 14 -5.76 2.85 6.83
N LEU A 15 -4.59 2.87 6.22
CA LEU A 15 -4.11 3.97 5.38
C LEU A 15 -4.02 3.52 3.93
N GLY A 16 -4.68 4.25 3.03
CA GLY A 16 -4.38 4.18 1.61
C GLY A 16 -3.16 5.05 1.30
N CYS A 17 -1.99 4.43 1.08
CA CYS A 17 -0.76 5.13 0.73
C CYS A 17 -0.04 4.40 -0.40
N SER A 18 0.58 5.15 -1.31
CA SER A 18 1.38 4.55 -2.39
C SER A 18 2.69 3.95 -1.85
N SER A 19 3.35 4.61 -0.89
CA SER A 19 4.55 4.16 -0.16
C SER A 19 5.51 3.30 -0.99
N LEU A 20 5.81 3.76 -2.22
CA LEU A 20 6.43 2.94 -3.27
C LEU A 20 7.86 2.53 -2.93
N GLN A 21 8.60 3.43 -2.28
CA GLN A 21 10.00 3.23 -1.90
C GLN A 21 10.13 2.77 -0.45
N ILE A 22 11.21 2.04 -0.15
CA ILE A 22 11.49 1.52 1.20
C ILE A 22 11.49 2.64 2.24
N HIS A 23 12.13 3.77 1.94
CA HIS A 23 12.28 4.86 2.91
C HIS A 23 10.93 5.41 3.39
N TYR A 24 9.91 5.47 2.52
CA TYR A 24 8.57 5.87 2.94
C TYR A 24 7.92 4.85 3.88
N ARG A 25 8.18 3.56 3.68
CA ARG A 25 7.71 2.52 4.60
C ARG A 25 8.45 2.54 5.94
N GLU A 26 9.74 2.86 5.95
CA GLU A 26 10.49 3.09 7.18
C GLU A 26 9.93 4.26 7.99
N ILE A 27 9.55 5.37 7.35
CA ILE A 27 8.88 6.49 8.01
C ILE A 27 7.56 6.05 8.65
N LEU A 28 6.78 5.21 7.96
CA LEU A 28 5.53 4.71 8.52
C LEU A 28 5.76 3.73 9.68
N ARG A 29 6.79 2.87 9.59
CA ARG A 29 7.17 1.96 10.68
C ARG A 29 7.67 2.71 11.91
N SER A 30 8.31 3.88 11.77
CA SER A 30 8.79 4.66 12.92
C SER A 30 7.66 5.26 13.79
N ALA A 31 6.40 5.17 13.34
CA ALA A 31 5.24 5.45 14.17
C ALA A 31 5.07 4.42 15.31
N ASP A 32 5.60 3.20 15.14
CA ASP A 32 5.69 2.18 16.17
C ASP A 32 6.83 2.51 17.14
N PRO A 33 6.54 2.76 18.43
CA PRO A 33 7.55 3.14 19.41
C PRO A 33 8.66 2.11 19.63
N ASP A 34 8.37 0.83 19.37
CA ASP A 34 9.30 -0.29 19.60
C ASP A 34 10.07 -0.68 18.32
N TYR A 35 9.91 0.09 17.23
CA TYR A 35 10.52 -0.22 15.95
C TYR A 35 12.01 0.13 15.89
N GLU A 36 12.84 -0.90 15.68
CA GLU A 36 14.26 -0.75 15.34
C GLU A 36 14.45 -0.62 13.82
N PRO A 37 15.04 0.48 13.31
CA PRO A 37 15.23 0.70 11.88
C PRO A 37 15.94 -0.46 11.17
N GLY A 38 15.40 -0.88 10.02
CA GLY A 38 15.93 -1.99 9.23
C GLY A 38 15.61 -3.40 9.75
N SER A 39 15.00 -3.53 10.95
CA SER A 39 14.54 -4.83 11.44
C SER A 39 13.31 -5.36 10.69
N TYR A 40 12.52 -4.44 10.12
CA TYR A 40 11.18 -4.67 9.56
C TYR A 40 10.17 -5.31 10.53
N ALA A 41 10.55 -5.48 11.80
CA ALA A 41 9.70 -6.00 12.86
C ALA A 41 8.92 -4.84 13.48
N SER A 42 7.75 -4.54 12.93
CA SER A 42 6.86 -3.50 13.42
C SER A 42 5.41 -3.98 13.51
N VAL A 43 4.61 -3.34 14.36
CA VAL A 43 3.14 -3.47 14.38
C VAL A 43 2.50 -2.91 13.12
N VAL A 44 3.18 -1.99 12.41
CA VAL A 44 2.72 -1.46 11.11
C VAL A 44 2.91 -2.52 10.03
N LYS A 45 1.79 -2.98 9.44
CA LYS A 45 1.77 -3.98 8.36
C LYS A 45 1.48 -3.33 7.03
N PHE A 46 2.09 -3.87 5.98
CA PHE A 46 1.89 -3.41 4.61
C PHE A 46 1.19 -4.49 3.78
N VAL A 47 0.22 -4.04 3.00
CA VAL A 47 -0.47 -4.87 2.00
C VAL A 47 -0.20 -4.25 0.64
N LEU A 48 0.43 -5.02 -0.26
CA LEU A 48 0.57 -4.66 -1.66
C LEU A 48 -0.60 -5.25 -2.44
N LEU A 49 -1.45 -4.37 -2.97
CA LEU A 49 -2.49 -4.74 -3.93
C LEU A 49 -1.85 -4.89 -5.31
N ASP A 50 -1.42 -6.10 -5.63
CA ASP A 50 -0.66 -6.41 -6.83
C ASP A 50 -1.58 -6.74 -8.01
N ALA A 51 -1.37 -6.09 -9.14
CA ALA A 51 -2.09 -6.38 -10.37
C ALA A 51 -1.22 -6.04 -11.58
N PRO A 52 -1.40 -6.74 -12.72
CA PRO A 52 -0.69 -6.41 -13.94
C PRO A 52 -0.92 -4.95 -14.37
N ALA A 53 0.14 -4.30 -14.88
CA ALA A 53 0.10 -2.91 -15.34
C ALA A 53 -1.07 -2.64 -16.32
N VAL A 54 -1.33 -3.59 -17.22
CA VAL A 54 -2.44 -3.51 -18.19
C VAL A 54 -3.82 -3.47 -17.52
N VAL A 55 -4.01 -4.19 -16.41
CA VAL A 55 -5.26 -4.17 -15.64
C VAL A 55 -5.42 -2.84 -14.91
N LEU A 56 -4.33 -2.32 -14.34
CA LEU A 56 -4.32 -1.01 -13.68
C LEU A 56 -4.62 0.13 -14.66
N ALA A 57 -3.99 0.11 -15.85
CA ALA A 57 -4.21 1.10 -16.90
C ALA A 57 -5.69 1.13 -17.34
N ALA A 58 -6.27 -0.03 -17.66
CA ALA A 58 -7.67 -0.14 -18.06
C ALA A 58 -8.64 0.38 -16.99
N ARG A 59 -8.34 0.12 -15.70
CA ARG A 59 -9.13 0.65 -14.58
C ARG A 59 -9.03 2.17 -14.45
N LEU A 60 -7.85 2.75 -14.67
CA LEU A 60 -7.65 4.20 -14.64
C LEU A 60 -8.39 4.89 -15.80
N GLU A 61 -8.25 4.37 -17.02
CA GLU A 61 -8.93 4.89 -18.22
C GLU A 61 -10.45 4.87 -18.04
N LYS A 62 -11.01 3.75 -17.54
CA LYS A 62 -12.44 3.66 -17.24
C LYS A 62 -12.89 4.76 -16.28
N ARG A 63 -12.16 4.98 -15.17
CA ARG A 63 -12.53 6.01 -14.18
C ARG A 63 -12.35 7.43 -14.71
N ALA A 64 -11.36 7.66 -15.58
CA ALA A 64 -11.16 8.94 -16.25
C ALA A 64 -12.34 9.25 -17.20
N ALA A 65 -12.79 8.25 -17.96
CA ALA A 65 -13.97 8.38 -18.84
C ALA A 65 -15.27 8.65 -18.05
N GLU A 66 -15.39 8.12 -16.84
CA GLU A 66 -16.50 8.40 -15.93
C GLU A 66 -16.42 9.79 -15.26
N GLY A 67 -15.36 10.57 -15.49
CA GLY A 67 -15.15 11.89 -14.86
C GLY A 67 -14.80 11.83 -13.37
N LYS A 68 -14.45 10.63 -12.86
CA LYS A 68 -14.27 10.35 -11.42
C LYS A 68 -12.82 10.21 -10.99
N HIS A 69 -11.84 10.49 -11.86
CA HIS A 69 -10.43 10.30 -11.52
C HIS A 69 -9.50 11.43 -11.94
N PHE A 70 -8.67 11.83 -10.99
CA PHE A 70 -7.77 12.97 -11.05
C PHE A 70 -6.33 12.57 -11.45
N MET A 71 -6.00 11.28 -11.45
CA MET A 71 -4.66 10.79 -11.78
C MET A 71 -4.59 10.32 -13.24
N PRO A 72 -3.81 10.99 -14.11
CA PRO A 72 -3.68 10.60 -15.51
C PRO A 72 -2.95 9.25 -15.64
N VAL A 73 -3.37 8.43 -16.61
CA VAL A 73 -2.78 7.11 -16.89
C VAL A 73 -1.28 7.20 -17.22
N THR A 74 -0.83 8.36 -17.70
CA THR A 74 0.57 8.65 -18.02
C THR A 74 1.51 8.55 -16.81
N LEU A 75 0.99 8.68 -15.59
CA LEU A 75 1.78 8.51 -14.36
C LEU A 75 1.90 7.05 -13.91
N LEU A 76 1.10 6.13 -14.46
CA LEU A 76 1.11 4.74 -14.00
C LEU A 76 2.50 4.11 -14.14
N GLN A 77 3.16 4.32 -15.29
CA GLN A 77 4.48 3.73 -15.54
C GLN A 77 5.51 4.23 -14.53
N SER A 78 5.54 5.55 -14.26
CA SER A 78 6.51 6.10 -13.30
C SER A 78 6.25 5.62 -11.86
N GLN A 79 5.00 5.37 -11.47
CA GLN A 79 4.69 4.76 -10.17
C GLN A 79 5.20 3.31 -10.10
N LEU A 80 5.03 2.52 -11.16
CA LEU A 80 5.51 1.14 -11.23
C LEU A 80 7.04 1.07 -11.21
N ASP A 81 7.71 1.97 -11.93
CA ASP A 81 9.18 2.03 -11.98
C ASP A 81 9.78 2.40 -10.60
N LEU A 82 9.05 3.16 -9.78
CA LEU A 82 9.45 3.54 -8.42
C LEU A 82 9.11 2.47 -7.37
N LEU A 83 8.33 1.44 -7.71
CA LEU A 83 7.89 0.42 -6.77
C LEU A 83 9.07 -0.49 -6.41
N GLN A 84 9.50 -0.40 -5.15
CA GLN A 84 10.55 -1.24 -4.58
C GLN A 84 9.90 -2.18 -3.58
N ILE A 85 10.04 -3.49 -3.77
CA ILE A 85 9.52 -4.51 -2.85
C ILE A 85 10.60 -5.55 -2.63
N TYR A 86 10.91 -5.82 -1.35
CA TYR A 86 11.87 -6.84 -0.95
C TYR A 86 11.18 -7.87 -0.06
N ASP A 87 11.49 -9.14 -0.27
CA ASP A 87 10.88 -10.23 0.51
C ASP A 87 11.23 -10.15 2.00
N SER A 88 12.37 -9.53 2.34
CA SER A 88 12.78 -9.25 3.72
C SER A 88 11.81 -8.35 4.48
N GLU A 89 11.05 -7.49 3.79
CA GLU A 89 10.09 -6.56 4.41
C GLU A 89 8.78 -7.23 4.83
N ARG A 90 8.57 -8.51 4.46
CA ARG A 90 7.37 -9.29 4.81
C ARG A 90 6.05 -8.60 4.45
N ILE A 91 6.03 -7.91 3.30
CA ILE A 91 4.83 -7.26 2.76
C ILE A 91 3.86 -8.32 2.26
N LEU A 92 2.60 -8.26 2.70
CA LEU A 92 1.55 -9.16 2.22
C LEU A 92 1.16 -8.76 0.80
N LYS A 93 1.46 -9.60 -0.18
CA LYS A 93 1.04 -9.40 -1.59
C LYS A 93 -0.34 -10.03 -1.78
N VAL A 94 -1.29 -9.27 -2.31
CA VAL A 94 -2.66 -9.71 -2.57
C VAL A 94 -3.02 -9.43 -4.02
N ASP A 95 -3.57 -10.42 -4.72
CA ASP A 95 -4.04 -10.28 -6.09
C ASP A 95 -5.22 -9.31 -6.18
N ALA A 96 -4.96 -8.13 -6.72
CA ALA A 96 -5.91 -7.06 -6.88
C ALA A 96 -6.77 -7.19 -8.15
N THR A 97 -6.61 -8.26 -8.93
CA THR A 97 -7.53 -8.60 -10.03
C THR A 97 -8.83 -9.22 -9.52
N LEU A 98 -8.81 -9.78 -8.30
CA LEU A 98 -9.97 -10.35 -7.63
C LEU A 98 -11.05 -9.31 -7.32
N CYS A 99 -12.25 -9.79 -6.98
CA CYS A 99 -13.30 -8.90 -6.51
C CYS A 99 -12.95 -8.32 -5.12
N PRO A 100 -13.43 -7.12 -4.77
CA PRO A 100 -13.06 -6.46 -3.51
C PRO A 100 -13.29 -7.31 -2.26
N LEU A 101 -14.37 -8.10 -2.24
CA LEU A 101 -14.67 -8.97 -1.10
C LEU A 101 -13.60 -10.05 -0.91
N SER A 102 -13.15 -10.68 -2.00
CA SER A 102 -12.06 -11.66 -1.93
C SER A 102 -10.74 -11.03 -1.49
N ILE A 103 -10.45 -9.81 -1.94
CA ILE A 103 -9.25 -9.07 -1.51
C ILE A 103 -9.29 -8.84 0.00
N VAL A 104 -10.42 -8.34 0.53
CA VAL A 104 -10.59 -8.09 1.96
C VAL A 104 -10.46 -9.40 2.75
N ASN A 105 -11.11 -10.47 2.31
CA ASN A 105 -11.02 -11.77 2.97
C ASN A 105 -9.56 -12.24 3.08
N THR A 106 -8.75 -12.10 2.03
CA THR A 106 -7.33 -12.46 2.05
C THR A 106 -6.53 -11.61 3.06
N ILE A 107 -6.90 -10.34 3.26
CA ILE A 107 -6.22 -9.44 4.20
C ILE A 107 -6.58 -9.78 5.66
N THR A 108 -7.80 -10.24 5.91
CA THR A 108 -8.34 -10.46 7.26
C THR A 108 -8.32 -11.92 7.72
N SER A 109 -7.90 -12.85 6.86
CA SER A 109 -7.75 -14.29 7.19
C SER A 109 -6.48 -14.54 7.99
#